data_AF-A0A1I5J248-F1
#
_entry.id   AF-A0A1I5J248-F1
#
_cell.length_a   1.000
_cell.length_b   1.000
_cell.length_c   1.000
_cell.angle_alpha   90.00
_cell.angle_beta   90.00
_cell.angle_gamma   90.00
#
_symmetry.space_group_name_H-M   'P 1'
#
loop_
_entity.id
_entity.type
_entity.pdbx_description
1 polymer ?
#
loop_
_entity_poly.entity_id
_entity_poly.type
_entity_poly.pdbx_seq_one_letter_code
_entity_poly.pdbx_strand_id
1 'polypeptide(L)'
;MKIKLVFTIICLSLFAFRAQSQSLKAPKMDMAAQVLKVLNNTKGLGLNQDQESKLMDNNKSFVDQLMNINKSDASDEDKKAGFLNLKEKRNSFLTQLLTQALFQKYTSQVTKGINPLKSKLGLAALAF
;
A
#
# COMPACT_ATOMS: atom_id res chain seq x y z
N MET A 1 -21.24 -39.00 65.40
CA MET A 1 -19.87 -39.32 65.83
C MET A 1 -18.89 -38.90 64.72
N LYS A 2 -18.00 -37.97 65.05
CA LYS A 2 -16.61 -37.79 64.56
C LYS A 2 -16.37 -37.45 63.07
N ILE A 3 -16.14 -36.15 62.87
CA ILE A 3 -15.27 -35.46 61.90
C ILE A 3 -14.11 -36.32 61.37
N LYS A 4 -13.81 -36.22 60.07
CA LYS A 4 -12.44 -36.19 59.55
C LYS A 4 -12.34 -35.30 58.30
N LEU A 5 -11.63 -34.21 58.53
CA LEU A 5 -11.17 -33.15 57.65
C LEU A 5 -10.01 -33.67 56.80
N VAL A 6 -10.06 -33.47 55.48
CA VAL A 6 -8.89 -33.57 54.61
C VAL A 6 -8.90 -32.38 53.65
N PHE A 7 -7.95 -31.48 53.89
CA PHE A 7 -7.58 -30.35 53.06
C PHE A 7 -7.10 -30.81 51.68
N THR A 8 -7.55 -30.16 50.61
CA THR A 8 -6.83 -30.17 49.33
C THR A 8 -6.95 -28.80 48.67
N ILE A 9 -6.00 -27.95 49.06
CA ILE A 9 -5.14 -27.07 48.26
C ILE A 9 -5.66 -26.71 46.84
N ILE A 10 -5.96 -25.42 46.68
CA ILE A 10 -5.59 -24.50 45.59
C ILE A 10 -5.74 -25.05 44.15
N CYS A 11 -6.80 -24.61 43.48
CA CYS A 11 -6.76 -24.34 42.05
C CYS A 11 -7.35 -22.95 41.80
N LEU A 12 -6.52 -21.93 42.09
CA LEU A 12 -6.71 -20.56 41.63
C LEU A 12 -6.24 -20.49 40.17
N SER A 13 -6.95 -21.13 39.24
CA SER A 13 -6.65 -21.07 37.82
C SER A 13 -7.50 -19.98 37.16
N LEU A 14 -6.93 -18.78 37.20
CA LEU A 14 -6.84 -17.89 36.03
C LEU A 14 -8.17 -17.65 35.30
N PHE A 15 -8.90 -16.63 35.75
CA PHE A 15 -9.71 -15.81 34.85
C PHE A 15 -8.79 -15.18 33.81
N ALA A 16 -8.51 -15.93 32.74
CA ALA A 16 -7.96 -15.40 31.51
C ALA A 16 -9.04 -14.50 30.90
N PHE A 17 -9.07 -13.24 31.34
CA PHE A 17 -9.66 -12.17 30.57
C PHE A 17 -8.97 -12.19 29.21
N ARG A 18 -9.60 -12.82 28.22
CA ARG A 18 -9.28 -12.59 26.82
C ARG A 18 -9.71 -11.16 26.53
N ALA A 19 -8.80 -10.22 26.78
CA ALA A 19 -8.84 -8.91 26.18
C ALA A 19 -8.77 -9.14 24.67
N GLN A 20 -9.93 -9.33 24.05
CA GLN A 20 -10.08 -9.26 22.62
C GLN A 20 -9.71 -7.83 22.25
N SER A 21 -8.45 -7.62 21.87
CA SER A 21 -8.02 -6.47 21.09
C SER A 21 -8.83 -6.53 19.79
N GLN A 22 -10.07 -6.04 19.85
CA GLN A 22 -10.73 -5.50 18.69
C GLN A 22 -9.91 -4.28 18.34
N SER A 23 -8.81 -4.51 17.62
CA SER A 23 -8.16 -3.49 16.83
C SER A 23 -9.29 -2.72 16.18
N LEU A 24 -9.45 -1.46 16.59
CA LEU A 24 -10.34 -0.51 15.95
C LEU A 24 -10.05 -0.67 14.46
N LYS A 25 -11.00 -1.24 13.72
CA LYS A 25 -10.89 -1.42 12.28
C LYS A 25 -10.97 -0.01 11.69
N ALA A 26 -9.88 0.75 11.81
CA ALA A 26 -9.60 1.81 10.87
C ALA A 26 -9.87 1.20 9.49
N PRO A 27 -10.72 1.82 8.65
CA PRO A 27 -11.12 1.23 7.39
C PRO A 27 -9.87 0.73 6.68
N LYS A 28 -9.76 -0.58 6.45
CA LYS A 28 -8.67 -1.17 5.67
C LYS A 28 -8.92 -0.73 4.23
N MET A 29 -8.51 0.50 3.92
CA MET A 29 -8.61 1.05 2.58
C MET A 29 -7.89 0.08 1.64
N ASP A 30 -8.51 -0.28 0.52
CA ASP A 30 -7.93 -1.16 -0.47
C ASP A 30 -6.53 -0.65 -0.89
N MET A 31 -5.58 -1.56 -1.15
CA MET A 31 -4.21 -1.19 -1.51
C MET A 31 -4.20 -0.31 -2.76
N ALA A 32 -5.06 -0.60 -3.74
CA ALA A 32 -5.21 0.20 -4.96
C ALA A 32 -5.62 1.64 -4.62
N ALA A 33 -6.61 1.82 -3.74
CA ALA A 33 -7.05 3.14 -3.30
C ALA A 33 -5.96 3.89 -2.52
N GLN A 34 -5.16 3.21 -1.69
CA GLN A 34 -4.03 3.84 -0.98
C GLN A 34 -2.95 4.32 -1.95
N VAL A 35 -2.56 3.49 -2.92
CA VAL A 35 -1.58 3.86 -3.95
C VAL A 35 -2.12 5.00 -4.79
N LEU A 36 -3.36 4.91 -5.30
CA LEU A 36 -3.96 5.96 -6.11
C LEU A 36 -4.04 7.29 -5.36
N LYS A 37 -4.37 7.27 -4.06
CA LYS A 37 -4.37 8.46 -3.21
C LYS A 37 -2.99 9.11 -3.13
N VAL A 38 -1.91 8.32 -3.03
CA VAL A 38 -0.54 8.84 -3.06
C VAL A 38 -0.24 9.47 -4.42
N LEU A 39 -0.58 8.78 -5.52
CA LEU A 39 -0.29 9.25 -6.87
C LEU A 39 -1.05 10.53 -7.25
N ASN A 40 -2.29 10.67 -6.77
CA ASN A 40 -3.14 11.84 -7.01
C ASN A 40 -2.86 13.01 -6.06
N ASN A 41 -1.87 12.90 -5.17
CA ASN A 41 -1.45 14.04 -4.36
C ASN A 41 -0.55 14.98 -5.17
N THR A 42 -1.16 15.83 -5.99
CA THR A 42 -0.51 16.82 -6.87
C THR A 42 -0.26 18.18 -6.21
N LYS A 43 -0.55 18.29 -4.91
CA LYS A 43 -0.46 19.56 -4.17
C LYS A 43 0.93 20.17 -4.27
N GLY A 44 0.95 21.47 -4.61
CA GLY A 44 2.17 22.25 -4.73
C GLY A 44 2.98 21.98 -6.01
N LEU A 45 2.48 21.19 -6.96
CA LEU A 45 3.11 21.02 -8.28
C LEU A 45 2.77 22.17 -9.23
N GLY A 46 1.65 22.88 -9.02
CA GLY A 46 1.24 23.98 -9.89
C GLY A 46 0.91 23.51 -11.31
N LEU A 47 0.33 22.31 -11.44
CA LEU A 47 -0.10 21.76 -12.73
C LEU A 47 -1.25 22.60 -13.28
N ASN A 48 -1.30 22.76 -14.61
CA ASN A 48 -2.52 23.24 -15.25
C ASN A 48 -3.58 22.13 -15.33
N GLN A 49 -4.81 22.49 -15.69
CA GLN A 49 -5.95 21.56 -15.70
C GLN A 49 -5.74 20.37 -16.66
N ASP A 50 -5.13 20.59 -17.82
CA ASP A 50 -4.86 19.52 -18.80
C ASP A 50 -3.82 18.52 -18.26
N GLN A 51 -2.75 19.03 -17.64
CA GLN A 51 -1.74 18.20 -16.98
C GLN A 51 -2.32 17.40 -15.82
N GLU A 52 -3.13 18.04 -14.98
CA GLU A 52 -3.77 17.36 -13.85
C GLU A 52 -4.71 16.25 -14.31
N SER A 53 -5.58 16.52 -15.28
CA SER A 53 -6.49 15.51 -15.84
C SER A 53 -5.73 14.32 -16.40
N LYS A 54 -4.75 14.56 -17.29
CA LYS A 54 -3.94 13.49 -17.90
C LYS A 54 -3.16 12.69 -16.87
N LEU A 55 -2.61 13.36 -15.86
CA LEU A 55 -1.88 12.69 -14.79
C LEU A 55 -2.80 11.78 -13.97
N MET A 56 -4.00 12.26 -13.60
CA MET A 56 -4.97 11.48 -12.85
C MET A 56 -5.47 10.25 -13.62
N ASP A 57 -5.74 10.41 -14.92
CA ASP A 57 -6.13 9.30 -15.80
C ASP A 57 -5.02 8.26 -15.91
N ASN A 58 -3.77 8.70 -16.10
CA ASN A 58 -2.62 7.81 -16.12
C ASN A 58 -2.41 7.12 -14.75
N ASN A 59 -2.59 7.83 -13.64
CA ASN A 59 -2.45 7.27 -12.30
C ASN A 59 -3.44 6.14 -12.07
N LYS A 60 -4.69 6.31 -12.51
CA LYS A 60 -5.70 5.25 -12.44
C LYS A 60 -5.25 4.04 -13.27
N SER A 61 -4.88 4.25 -14.54
CA SER A 61 -4.43 3.17 -15.43
C SER A 61 -3.19 2.44 -14.89
N PHE A 62 -2.23 3.17 -14.34
CA PHE A 62 -1.04 2.61 -13.72
C PHE A 62 -1.38 1.74 -12.52
N VAL A 63 -2.29 2.18 -11.63
CA VAL A 63 -2.73 1.38 -10.48
C VAL A 63 -3.48 0.14 -10.92
N ASP A 64 -4.37 0.26 -11.91
CA ASP A 64 -5.10 -0.89 -12.46
C ASP A 64 -4.10 -1.94 -13.01
N GLN A 65 -3.10 -1.51 -13.79
CA GLN A 65 -2.05 -2.39 -14.32
C GLN A 65 -1.16 -2.98 -13.22
N LEU A 66 -0.77 -2.18 -12.22
CA LEU A 66 0.01 -2.61 -11.07
C LEU A 66 -0.70 -3.76 -10.34
N MET A 67 -2.00 -3.60 -10.08
CA MET A 67 -2.81 -4.60 -9.39
C MET A 67 -3.01 -5.85 -10.24
N ASN A 68 -3.17 -5.70 -11.56
CA ASN A 68 -3.28 -6.83 -12.47
C ASN A 68 -2.00 -7.68 -12.51
N ILE A 69 -0.82 -7.05 -12.58
CA ILE A 69 0.47 -7.75 -12.50
C ILE A 69 0.60 -8.44 -11.14
N ASN A 70 0.24 -7.74 -10.05
CA ASN A 70 0.39 -8.28 -8.69
C ASN A 70 -0.52 -9.49 -8.43
N LYS A 71 -1.73 -9.49 -9.00
CA LYS A 71 -2.74 -10.56 -8.84
C LYS A 71 -2.63 -11.68 -9.89
N SER A 72 -1.72 -11.58 -10.85
CA SER A 72 -1.58 -12.61 -11.87
C SER A 72 -0.99 -13.91 -11.30
N ASP A 73 -1.21 -15.02 -12.01
CA ASP A 73 -0.61 -16.31 -11.69
C ASP A 73 0.80 -16.47 -12.31
N ALA A 74 1.39 -15.39 -12.83
CA ALA A 74 2.72 -15.40 -13.41
C ALA A 74 3.81 -15.63 -12.34
N SER A 75 4.98 -16.08 -12.78
CA SER A 75 6.15 -16.26 -11.91
C SER A 75 6.61 -14.93 -11.29
N ASP A 76 7.38 -15.00 -10.20
CA ASP A 76 7.94 -13.80 -9.56
C ASP A 76 8.91 -13.06 -10.50
N GLU A 77 9.65 -13.80 -11.33
CA GLU A 77 10.51 -13.26 -12.37
C GLU A 77 9.71 -12.47 -13.42
N ASP A 78 8.61 -13.05 -13.91
CA ASP A 78 7.74 -12.39 -14.90
C ASP A 78 7.05 -11.17 -14.30
N LYS A 79 6.60 -11.25 -13.03
CA LYS A 79 6.03 -10.11 -12.31
C LYS A 79 7.04 -9.00 -12.14
N LYS A 80 8.29 -9.32 -11.77
CA LYS A 80 9.39 -8.36 -11.67
C LYS A 80 9.63 -7.65 -13.01
N ALA A 81 9.72 -8.40 -14.10
CA ALA A 81 9.83 -7.82 -15.44
C ALA A 81 8.63 -6.92 -15.78
N GLY A 82 7.42 -7.37 -15.45
CA GLY A 82 6.19 -6.59 -15.60
C GLY A 82 6.22 -5.25 -14.85
N PHE A 83 6.64 -5.25 -13.59
CA PHE A 83 6.75 -4.01 -12.79
C PHE A 83 7.82 -3.06 -13.30
N LEU A 84 8.96 -3.58 -13.76
CA LEU A 84 10.01 -2.75 -14.37
C LEU A 84 9.53 -2.13 -15.68
N ASN A 85 8.87 -2.89 -16.55
CA ASN A 85 8.27 -2.36 -17.78
C ASN A 85 7.18 -1.32 -17.48
N LEU A 86 6.38 -1.53 -16.42
CA LEU A 86 5.37 -0.57 -15.98
C LEU A 86 6.01 0.75 -15.50
N LYS A 87 7.11 0.66 -14.75
CA LYS A 87 7.90 1.82 -14.33
C LYS A 87 8.42 2.61 -15.51
N GLU A 88 8.98 1.94 -16.51
CA GLU A 88 9.51 2.59 -17.71
C GLU A 88 8.42 3.31 -18.51
N LYS A 89 7.28 2.65 -18.75
CA LYS A 89 6.12 3.26 -19.40
C LYS A 89 5.62 4.49 -18.65
N ARG A 90 5.52 4.40 -17.32
CA ARG A 90 5.13 5.53 -16.48
C ARG A 90 6.14 6.67 -16.56
N ASN A 91 7.43 6.39 -16.47
CA ASN A 91 8.46 7.42 -16.57
C ASN A 91 8.41 8.12 -17.92
N SER A 92 8.26 7.38 -19.02
CA SER A 92 8.12 7.96 -20.36
C SER A 92 6.90 8.89 -20.48
N PHE A 93 5.75 8.46 -19.95
CA PHE A 93 4.56 9.31 -19.89
C PHE A 93 4.80 10.58 -19.07
N LEU A 94 5.39 10.45 -17.88
CA LEU A 94 5.58 11.59 -16.98
C LEU A 94 6.57 12.61 -17.55
N THR A 95 7.65 12.18 -18.23
CA THR A 95 8.61 13.11 -18.85
C THR A 95 8.05 13.81 -20.08
N GLN A 96 7.05 13.23 -20.75
CA GLN A 96 6.32 13.89 -21.84
C GLN A 96 5.29 14.89 -21.32
N LEU A 97 4.62 14.58 -20.20
CA LEU A 97 3.57 15.42 -19.62
C LEU A 97 4.13 16.60 -18.80
N LEU A 98 5.22 16.34 -18.07
CA LEU A 98 5.77 17.24 -17.08
C LEU A 98 7.14 17.75 -17.52
N THR A 99 7.45 19.00 -17.19
CA THR A 99 8.82 19.49 -17.30
C THR A 99 9.73 18.68 -16.39
N GLN A 100 11.03 18.65 -16.67
CA GLN A 100 12.01 17.91 -15.87
C GLN A 100 11.93 18.25 -14.37
N ALA A 101 11.75 19.53 -14.02
CA ALA A 101 11.60 19.98 -12.64
C ALA A 101 10.33 19.45 -11.98
N LEU A 102 9.19 19.48 -12.69
CA LEU A 102 7.92 18.96 -12.19
C LEU A 102 7.93 17.44 -12.05
N PHE A 103 8.54 16.74 -13.01
CA PHE A 103 8.75 15.29 -12.96
C PHE A 103 9.53 14.90 -11.71
N GLN A 104 10.68 15.54 -11.45
CA GLN A 104 11.48 15.25 -10.26
C GLN A 104 10.71 15.51 -8.95
N LYS A 105 9.98 16.62 -8.88
CA LYS A 105 9.16 16.98 -7.71
C LYS A 105 8.05 15.96 -7.48
N TYR A 106 7.34 15.59 -8.54
CA TYR A 106 6.27 14.59 -8.50
C TYR A 106 6.80 13.22 -8.06
N THR A 107 7.86 12.72 -8.71
CA THR A 107 8.47 11.44 -8.37
C THR A 107 8.97 11.43 -6.92
N SER A 108 9.54 12.54 -6.42
CA SER A 108 9.92 12.66 -5.01
C SER A 108 8.72 12.58 -4.06
N GLN A 109 7.61 13.27 -4.38
CA GLN A 109 6.37 13.20 -3.60
C GLN A 109 5.79 11.79 -3.59
N VAL A 110 5.76 11.12 -4.75
CA VAL A 110 5.29 9.73 -4.89
C VAL A 110 6.17 8.79 -4.07
N THR A 111 7.50 8.83 -4.22
CA THR A 111 8.42 7.97 -3.46
C THR A 111 8.23 8.14 -1.95
N LYS A 112 8.12 9.38 -1.47
CA LYS A 112 7.85 9.65 -0.05
C LYS A 112 6.51 9.06 0.42
N GLY A 113 5.46 9.15 -0.40
CA GLY A 113 4.15 8.62 -0.08
C GLY A 113 4.05 7.09 -0.18
N ILE A 114 4.83 6.46 -1.06
CA ILE A 114 4.85 5.01 -1.27
C ILE A 114 5.75 4.30 -0.25
N ASN A 115 6.81 4.94 0.25
CA ASN A 115 7.74 4.33 1.20
C ASN A 115 7.05 3.63 2.40
N PRO A 116 6.04 4.22 3.08
CA PRO A 116 5.29 3.55 4.14
C PRO A 116 4.49 2.31 3.70
N LEU A 117 4.21 2.18 2.42
CA LEU A 117 3.44 1.08 1.82
C LEU A 117 4.35 -0.02 1.25
N LYS A 118 5.66 0.22 1.14
CA LYS A 118 6.61 -0.65 0.42
C LYS A 118 6.57 -2.11 0.90
N SER A 119 6.52 -2.34 2.22
CA SER A 119 6.45 -3.69 2.79
C SER A 119 5.17 -4.43 2.42
N LYS A 120 4.07 -3.70 2.21
CA LYS A 120 2.77 -4.27 1.80
C LYS A 120 2.67 -4.45 0.28
N LEU A 121 3.42 -3.66 -0.49
CA LEU A 121 3.49 -3.75 -1.95
C LEU A 121 4.38 -4.91 -2.43
N GLY A 122 5.37 -5.32 -1.63
CA GLY A 122 6.27 -6.41 -2.01
C GLY A 122 6.98 -6.12 -3.34
N LEU A 123 6.94 -7.07 -4.28
CA LEU A 123 7.54 -6.92 -5.61
C LEU A 123 6.96 -5.74 -6.40
N ALA A 124 5.69 -5.38 -6.17
CA ALA A 124 5.04 -4.26 -6.86
C ALA A 124 5.72 -2.91 -6.55
N ALA A 125 6.49 -2.81 -5.47
CA ALA A 125 7.28 -1.62 -5.17
C ALA A 125 8.35 -1.31 -6.24
N LEU A 126 8.73 -2.28 -7.08
CA LEU A 126 9.66 -2.08 -8.19
C LEU A 126 9.11 -1.18 -9.30
N ALA A 127 7.79 -0.94 -9.33
CA ALA A 127 7.13 -0.07 -10.31
C ALA A 127 7.32 1.43 -10.02
N PHE A 128 7.96 1.79 -8.89
CA PHE A 128 8.23 3.15 -8.44
C PHE A 128 9.74 3.41 -8.41
#